data_AF-A0A1C6HKS1-F1
#
_entry.id   AF-A0A1C6HKS1-F1
#
_cell.length_a   1.000
_cell.length_b   1.000
_cell.length_c   1.000
_cell.angle_alpha   90.00
_cell.angle_beta   90.00
_cell.angle_gamma   90.00
#
_symmetry.space_group_name_H-M   'P 1'
#
loop_
_entity.id
_entity.type
_entity.pdbx_description
1 polymer ?
#
loop_
_entity_poly.entity_id
_entity_poly.type
_entity_poly.pdbx_seq_one_letter_code
_entity_poly.pdbx_strand_id
1 'polypeptide(L)' 'MDTWKFAHDYCGKLWWKIGWLMIIPSALVHIPLYHSDENTIGVAGGILVTIQCIILIVSIYPTEQALKKNFNDDGTRR' A
#
# COMPACT_ATOMS: atom_id res chain seq x y z
N MET A 1 -2.12 -24.45 -6.58
CA MET A 1 -2.75 -23.23 -7.14
C MET A 1 -3.39 -22.36 -6.04
N ASP A 2 -3.88 -22.95 -4.95
CA ASP A 2 -4.56 -22.25 -3.84
C ASP A 2 -3.69 -21.25 -3.08
N THR A 3 -2.39 -21.53 -2.93
CA THR A 3 -1.40 -20.66 -2.28
C THR A 3 -1.31 -19.28 -2.96
N TRP A 4 -1.24 -19.28 -4.29
CA TRP A 4 -1.18 -18.06 -5.11
C TRP A 4 -2.50 -17.28 -5.06
N LYS A 5 -3.64 -17.97 -5.09
CA LYS A 5 -4.96 -17.33 -5.02
C LYS A 5 -5.18 -16.66 -3.65
N PHE A 6 -4.73 -17.30 -2.57
CA PHE A 6 -4.77 -16.72 -1.23
C PHE A 6 -3.83 -15.52 -1.07
N ALA A 7 -2.59 -15.62 -1.58
CA ALA A 7 -1.64 -14.51 -1.59
C ALA A 7 -2.24 -13.28 -2.28
N HIS A 8 -2.84 -13.48 -3.46
CA HIS A 8 -3.42 -12.42 -4.26
C HIS A 8 -4.66 -11.79 -3.61
N ASP A 9 -5.59 -12.59 -3.06
CA ASP A 9 -6.77 -12.07 -2.36
C ASP A 9 -6.41 -11.29 -1.08
N TYR A 10 -5.43 -11.79 -0.33
CA TYR A 10 -4.95 -11.13 0.89
C TYR A 10 -4.21 -9.83 0.58
N CYS A 11 -3.29 -9.86 -0.39
CA CYS A 11 -2.58 -8.67 -0.87
C CYS A 11 -3.57 -7.62 -1.40
N GLY A 12 -4.58 -8.04 -2.18
CA GLY A 12 -5.65 -7.16 -2.67
C GLY A 12 -6.46 -6.51 -1.56
N LYS A 13 -6.88 -7.26 -0.53
CA LYS A 13 -7.57 -6.70 0.65
C LYS A 13 -6.69 -5.74 1.45
N LEU A 14 -5.41 -6.05 1.58
CA LEU A 14 -4.46 -5.19 2.27
C LEU A 14 -4.25 -3.88 1.51
N TRP A 15 -4.03 -3.96 0.20
CA TRP A 15 -3.95 -2.81 -0.69
C TRP A 15 -5.23 -1.97 -0.67
N TRP A 16 -6.41 -2.59 -0.58
CA TRP A 16 -7.66 -1.84 -0.51
C TRP A 16 -7.79 -1.07 0.82
N LYS A 17 -7.37 -1.64 1.95
CA LYS A 17 -7.32 -0.88 3.22
C LYS A 17 -6.31 0.26 3.17
N ILE A 18 -5.13 0.01 2.63
CA ILE A 18 -4.06 1.02 2.49
C ILE A 18 -4.49 2.13 1.53
N GLY A 19 -5.15 1.78 0.42
CA GLY A 19 -5.63 2.73 -0.58
C GLY A 19 -6.65 3.71 0.00
N TRP A 20 -7.60 3.23 0.81
CA TRP A 20 -8.51 4.12 1.56
C TRP A 20 -7.76 5.06 2.50
N LEU A 21 -6.77 4.53 3.22
CA LEU A 21 -5.95 5.32 4.15
C LEU A 21 -5.12 6.38 3.41
N MET A 22 -4.66 6.11 2.19
CA MET A 22 -3.87 7.03 1.37
C MET A 22 -4.71 8.09 0.65
N ILE A 23 -5.92 7.74 0.19
CA ILE A 23 -6.79 8.66 -0.54
C ILE A 23 -7.17 9.88 0.31
N ILE A 24 -7.48 9.66 1.59
CA ILE A 24 -7.90 10.73 2.50
C ILE A 24 -6.84 11.85 2.63
N PRO A 25 -5.58 11.57 3.03
CA PRO A 25 -4.55 12.59 3.12
C PRO A 25 -4.16 13.17 1.76
N SER A 26 -4.18 12.37 0.68
CA SER A 26 -3.90 12.87 -0.67
C SER A 26 -4.92 13.92 -1.11
N ALA A 27 -6.22 13.66 -0.87
CA ALA A 27 -7.29 14.60 -1.17
C ALA A 27 -7.23 15.84 -0.26
N LEU A 28 -6.90 15.67 1.02
CA LEU A 28 -6.76 16.77 1.98
C LEU A 28 -5.59 17.71 1.63
N VAL A 29 -4.48 17.17 1.13
CA VAL A 29 -3.30 17.94 0.70
C VAL A 29 -3.55 18.68 -0.61
N HIS A 30 -4.40 18.16 -1.49
CA HIS A 30 -4.77 18.83 -2.76
C HIS A 30 -5.63 20.09 -2.57
N ILE A 31 -6.46 20.18 -1.52
CA ILE A 31 -7.35 21.33 -1.29
C ILE A 31 -6.58 22.65 -1.05
N PRO A 32 -5.58 22.73 -0.15
CA PRO A 32 -4.80 23.95 0.05
C PRO A 32 -3.71 24.19 -1.01
N LEU A 33 -3.23 23.14 -1.70
CA LEU A 33 -2.18 23.26 -2.72
C LEU A 33 -2.65 23.92 -4.01
N TYR A 34 -3.95 23.92 -4.32
CA TYR A 34 -4.48 24.62 -5.51
C TYR A 34 -4.24 26.14 -5.47
N HIS A 35 -3.98 26.70 -4.29
CA HIS A 35 -3.72 28.14 -4.10
C HIS A 35 -2.23 28.48 -3.92
N SER A 36 -1.33 27.49 -3.99
CA SER A 36 0.08 27.62 -3.60
C SER A 36 1.04 27.54 -4.81
N ASP A 37 2.25 28.05 -4.62
CA ASP A 37 3.33 28.12 -5.62
C ASP A 37 3.74 26.75 -6.19
N GLU A 38 4.02 26.67 -7.51
CA GLU A 38 4.36 25.44 -8.25
C GLU A 38 5.49 24.63 -7.61
N ASN A 39 6.50 25.30 -7.03
CA ASN A 39 7.63 24.61 -6.39
C ASN A 39 7.19 23.86 -5.12
N THR A 40 6.22 24.42 -4.39
CA THR A 40 5.67 23.80 -3.17
C THR A 40 4.82 22.58 -3.51
N ILE A 41 4.05 22.65 -4.61
CA ILE A 41 3.27 21.53 -5.14
C ILE A 41 4.20 20.38 -5.54
N GLY A 42 5.29 20.69 -6.25
CA GLY A 42 6.27 19.69 -6.69
C GLY A 42 6.92 18.95 -5.51
N VAL A 43 7.37 19.67 -4.48
CA VAL A 43 7.99 19.07 -3.29
C VAL A 43 6.98 18.25 -2.49
N ALA A 44 5.78 18.77 -2.25
CA ALA A 44 4.74 18.04 -1.50
C ALA A 44 4.31 16.76 -2.22
N GLY A 45 4.13 16.81 -3.55
CA GLY A 45 3.84 15.64 -4.38
C GLY A 45 4.97 14.61 -4.35
N GLY A 46 6.22 15.06 -4.43
CA GLY A 46 7.41 14.20 -4.32
C GLY A 46 7.52 13.46 -2.98
N ILE A 47 7.23 14.15 -1.88
CA ILE A 47 7.20 13.53 -0.54
C ILE A 47 6.05 12.50 -0.46
N LEU A 48 4.86 12.87 -0.94
CA LEU A 48 3.70 11.98 -0.96
C LEU A 48 3.97 10.68 -1.73
N VAL A 49 4.51 10.76 -2.94
CA VAL A 49 4.81 9.56 -3.74
C VAL A 49 5.89 8.69 -3.09
N THR A 50 6.91 9.31 -2.47
CA THR A 50 7.96 8.58 -1.74
C THR A 50 7.35 7.78 -0.57
N ILE A 51 6.45 8.40 0.20
CA ILE A 51 5.73 7.73 1.28
C ILE A 51 4.86 6.59 0.73
N GLN A 52 4.17 6.79 -0.40
CA GLN A 52 3.38 5.73 -1.04
C GLN A 52 4.24 4.54 -1.47
N CYS A 53 5.41 4.78 -2.06
CA CYS A 53 6.36 3.73 -2.41
C CYS A 53 6.85 2.95 -1.20
N ILE A 54 7.18 3.62 -0.09
CA ILE A 54 7.59 2.95 1.15
C ILE A 54 6.47 2.06 1.68
N ILE A 55 5.23 2.55 1.71
CA ILE A 55 4.08 1.77 2.20
C ILE A 55 3.83 0.54 1.31
N LEU A 56 4.00 0.67 -0.01
CA LEU A 56 3.92 -0.46 -0.94
C LEU A 56 4.97 -1.53 -0.61
N ILE A 57 6.22 -1.15 -0.38
CA ILE A 57 7.29 -2.09 0.00
C ILE A 57 6.97 -2.75 1.33
N VAL A 58 6.54 -1.97 2.33
CA VAL A 58 6.17 -2.49 3.65
C VAL A 58 4.98 -3.45 3.57
N SER A 59 4.05 -3.28 2.61
CA SER A 59 2.89 -4.17 2.42
C SER A 59 3.25 -5.60 1.99
N ILE A 60 4.47 -5.82 1.48
CA ILE A 60 4.97 -7.14 1.11
C ILE A 60 5.19 -8.00 2.37
N TYR A 61 5.77 -7.42 3.41
CA TYR A 61 6.07 -8.10 4.68
C TYR A 61 4.85 -8.75 5.37
N PRO A 62 3.71 -8.05 5.61
CA PRO A 62 2.51 -8.65 6.19
C PRO A 62 1.86 -9.64 5.23
N THR A 63 2.00 -9.47 3.91
CA THR A 63 1.51 -10.43 2.92
C THR A 63 2.29 -11.74 3.02
N GLU A 64 3.63 -11.68 3.10
CA GLU A 64 4.49 -12.85 3.32
C GLU A 64 4.26 -13.48 4.70
N GLN A 65 4.09 -12.67 5.75
CA GLN A 65 3.81 -13.17 7.10
C GLN A 65 2.46 -13.90 7.15
N ALA A 66 1.43 -13.36 6.51
CA ALA A 66 0.13 -14.01 6.38
C ALA A 66 0.23 -15.32 5.57
N LEU A 67 1.10 -15.36 4.55
CA LEU A 67 1.39 -16.58 3.80
C LEU A 67 2.02 -17.65 4.70
N LYS A 68 3.12 -17.31 5.40
CA LYS A 68 3.83 -18.22 6.31
C LYS A 68 2.97 -18.71 7.49
N LYS A 69 1.93 -17.94 7.87
CA LYS A 69 1.00 -18.33 8.93
C LYS A 69 -0.07 -19.31 8.47
N ASN A 70 -0.48 -19.26 7.19
CA ASN A 70 -1.54 -20.10 6.64
C ASN A 70 -1.02 -21.29 5.80
N PHE A 71 0.23 -21.23 5.37
CA PHE A 71 0.87 -22.25 4.54
C PHE A 71 2.25 -22.60 5.09
N ASN A 72 2.59 -23.89 5.03
CA ASN A 72 3.95 -24.38 5.29
C ASN A 72 4.88 -23.97 4.14
N ASP A 73 6.21 -24.07 4.33
CA ASP A 73 7.21 -23.77 3.30
C ASP A 73 7.00 -24.55 1.98
N ASP A 74 6.39 -25.74 2.06
CA ASP A 74 6.05 -26.58 0.89
C ASP A 74 4.75 -26.15 0.18
N GLY A 75 4.11 -25.04 0.60
CA GLY A 75 2.86 -24.54 0.03
C GLY A 75 1.60 -25.33 0.42
N THR A 76 1.73 -26.32 1.32
CA THR A 76 0.60 -27.03 1.93
C THR A 76 -0.08 -26.15 2.97
N ARG A 77 -1.42 -26.14 2.96
CA ARG A 77 -2.22 -25.36 3.89
C ARG A 77 -2.11 -25.96 5.29
N ARG A 78 -1.92 -25.10 6.30
CA ARG A 78 -1.75 -25.49 7.70
C ARG A 78 -3.07 -25.58 8.45
#